data_AF-A0A7K7Q3R8-F1
#
_entry.id   AF-A0A7K7Q3R8-F1
#
_cell.length_a   1.000
_cell.length_b   1.000
_cell.length_c   1.000
_cell.angle_alpha   90.00
_cell.angle_beta   90.00
_cell.angle_gamma   90.00
#
_symmetry.space_group_name_H-M   'P 1'
#
loop_
_entity.id
_entity.type
_entity.pdbx_description
1 polymer ?
#
loop_
_entity_poly.entity_id
_entity_poly.type
_entity_poly.pdbx_seq_one_letter_code
_entity_poly.pdbx_strand_id
1 'polypeptide(L)'
;IDIYVEGIFDLNELFIIYFFQPADKKEQYFANMIDKTENRYFPVFEKVLKDHGKDFLVGNQLSRADVQLLEIILMAEEWKADILAKFPLLQSFKARISNIPTIKKFLQPGSQRKP
;
A
#
# COMPACT_ATOMS: atom_id res chain seq x y z
N ILE A 1 -13.97 4.87 -9.39
CA ILE A 1 -12.84 3.91 -9.57
C ILE A 1 -11.54 4.68 -9.74
N ASP A 2 -11.52 5.78 -10.50
CA ASP A 2 -10.29 6.54 -10.78
C ASP A 2 -9.62 7.19 -9.56
N ILE A 3 -10.36 7.71 -8.58
CA ILE A 3 -9.77 8.41 -7.42
C ILE A 3 -8.84 7.54 -6.53
N TYR A 4 -9.09 6.23 -6.43
CA TYR A 4 -8.23 5.32 -5.65
C TYR A 4 -6.98 4.95 -6.42
N VAL A 5 -7.14 4.80 -7.74
CA VAL A 5 -6.06 4.47 -8.65
C VAL A 5 -5.08 5.64 -8.72
N GLU A 6 -5.57 6.88 -8.79
CA GLU A 6 -4.74 8.09 -8.69
C GLU A 6 -3.97 8.18 -7.37
N GLY A 7 -4.63 7.98 -6.23
CA GLY A 7 -3.95 7.99 -4.93
C GLY A 7 -2.87 6.90 -4.78
N ILE A 8 -3.09 5.73 -5.38
CA ILE A 8 -2.09 4.66 -5.47
C ILE A 8 -0.94 5.06 -6.39
N PHE A 9 -1.23 5.67 -7.55
CA PHE A 9 -0.20 6.10 -8.50
C PHE A 9 0.70 7.19 -7.93
N ASP A 10 0.12 8.20 -7.29
CA ASP A 10 0.89 9.25 -6.60
C ASP A 10 1.85 8.63 -5.57
N LEU A 11 1.36 7.69 -4.77
CA LEU A 11 2.17 7.06 -3.73
C LEU A 11 3.27 6.17 -4.31
N ASN A 12 2.98 5.44 -5.38
CA ASN A 12 3.98 4.68 -6.12
C ASN A 12 5.06 5.59 -6.73
N GLU A 13 4.66 6.73 -7.27
CA GLU A 13 5.58 7.72 -7.83
C GLU A 13 6.54 8.24 -6.77
N LEU A 14 6.08 8.50 -5.54
CA LEU A 14 6.96 8.88 -4.44
C LEU A 14 8.02 7.80 -4.17
N PHE A 15 7.62 6.52 -4.14
CA PHE A 15 8.56 5.41 -3.94
C PHE A 15 9.59 5.31 -5.06
N ILE A 16 9.16 5.47 -6.32
CA ILE A 16 10.07 5.44 -7.47
C ILE A 16 11.05 6.61 -7.41
N ILE A 17 10.56 7.83 -7.18
CA ILE A 17 11.39 9.04 -7.16
C ILE A 17 12.46 8.99 -6.05
N TYR A 18 12.16 8.34 -4.91
CA TYR A 18 13.15 8.15 -3.82
C TYR A 18 14.44 7.48 -4.32
N PHE A 19 14.34 6.47 -5.20
CA PHE A 19 15.51 5.78 -5.74
C PHE A 19 16.38 6.66 -6.63
N PHE A 20 15.81 7.73 -7.20
CA PHE A 20 16.52 8.68 -8.06
C PHE A 20 16.98 9.94 -7.32
N GLN A 21 16.71 10.06 -6.01
CA GLN A 21 17.19 11.20 -5.24
C GLN A 21 18.71 11.19 -5.08
N PRO A 22 19.38 12.34 -5.20
CA PRO A 22 20.78 12.45 -4.84
C PRO A 22 20.96 12.27 -3.33
N ALA A 23 22.15 11.83 -2.92
CA ALA A 23 22.41 11.40 -1.54
C ALA A 23 22.10 12.47 -0.48
N ASP A 24 22.35 13.74 -0.81
CA ASP A 24 22.09 14.91 0.05
C ASP A 24 20.61 15.24 0.25
N LYS A 25 19.73 14.78 -0.66
CA LYS A 25 18.27 15.00 -0.58
C LYS A 25 17.49 13.76 -0.15
N LYS A 26 18.16 12.60 -0.11
CA LYS A 26 17.51 11.30 0.09
C LYS A 26 16.79 11.20 1.43
N GLU A 27 17.41 11.70 2.51
CA GLU A 27 16.82 11.70 3.85
C GLU A 27 15.58 12.61 3.94
N GLN A 28 15.68 13.85 3.42
CA GLN A 28 14.54 14.78 3.41
C GLN A 28 13.37 14.22 2.59
N TYR A 29 13.68 13.63 1.43
CA TYR A 29 12.66 13.02 0.57
C TYR A 29 12.01 11.82 1.25
N PHE A 30 12.80 10.96 1.90
CA PHE A 30 12.30 9.84 2.69
C PHE A 30 11.31 10.29 3.76
N ALA A 31 11.67 11.30 4.55
CA ALA A 31 10.79 11.84 5.58
C ALA A 31 9.46 12.36 4.98
N ASN A 32 9.52 13.09 3.86
CA ASN A 32 8.31 13.58 3.18
C ASN A 32 7.44 12.45 2.61
N MET A 33 8.08 11.42 2.05
CA MET A 33 7.42 10.25 1.49
C MET A 33 6.67 9.48 2.58
N ILE A 34 7.32 9.20 3.72
CA ILE A 34 6.69 8.52 4.86
C ILE A 34 5.55 9.37 5.44
N ASP A 35 5.77 10.68 5.62
CA ASP A 35 4.74 11.60 6.11
C ASP A 35 3.50 11.59 5.21
N LYS A 36 3.67 11.71 3.89
CA LYS A 36 2.55 11.63 2.93
C LYS A 36 1.86 10.27 2.97
N THR A 37 2.62 9.19 3.06
CA THR A 37 2.06 7.82 3.14
C THR A 37 1.10 7.72 4.34
N GLU A 38 1.59 8.13 5.52
CA GLU A 38 0.84 8.00 6.76
C GLU A 38 -0.26 9.04 6.93
N ASN A 39 -0.06 10.28 6.48
CA ASN A 39 -0.96 11.39 6.83
C ASN A 39 -1.85 11.86 5.68
N ARG A 40 -1.52 11.49 4.43
CA ARG A 40 -2.33 11.85 3.24
C ARG A 40 -3.01 10.65 2.61
N TYR A 41 -2.29 9.55 2.37
CA TYR A 41 -2.81 8.46 1.53
C TYR A 41 -3.49 7.34 2.33
N PHE A 42 -2.81 6.75 3.32
CA PHE A 42 -3.40 5.66 4.12
C PHE A 42 -4.71 6.02 4.83
N PRO A 43 -4.88 7.24 5.38
CA PRO A 43 -6.16 7.64 5.98
C PRO A 43 -7.34 7.58 5.01
N VAL A 44 -7.11 7.81 3.72
CA VAL A 44 -8.16 7.74 2.69
C VAL A 44 -8.65 6.30 2.54
N PHE A 45 -7.73 5.35 2.38
CA PHE A 45 -8.09 3.93 2.23
C PHE A 45 -8.70 3.34 3.51
N GLU A 46 -8.16 3.71 4.68
CA GLU A 46 -8.73 3.33 5.98
C GLU A 46 -10.18 3.82 6.10
N LYS A 47 -10.44 5.09 5.74
CA LYS A 47 -11.79 5.69 5.75
C LYS A 47 -12.72 4.97 4.78
N VAL A 48 -12.26 4.62 3.58
CA VAL A 48 -13.08 3.91 2.58
C VAL A 48 -13.54 2.56 3.12
N LEU A 49 -12.60 1.75 3.62
CA LEU A 49 -12.89 0.45 4.22
C LEU A 49 -13.87 0.58 5.40
N LYS A 50 -13.73 1.65 6.19
CA LYS A 50 -14.63 1.96 7.29
C LYS A 50 -16.03 2.33 6.82
N ASP A 51 -16.14 3.24 5.86
CA ASP A 51 -17.40 3.85 5.42
C ASP A 51 -18.34 2.83 4.78
N HIS A 52 -17.82 1.93 3.94
CA HIS A 52 -18.64 0.90 3.32
C HIS A 52 -18.68 -0.43 4.09
N GLY A 53 -17.74 -0.65 5.04
CA GLY A 53 -17.71 -1.83 5.90
C GLY A 53 -17.57 -3.16 5.15
N LYS A 54 -16.86 -3.16 4.01
CA LYS A 54 -16.67 -4.34 3.15
C LYS A 54 -15.22 -4.75 3.11
N ASP A 55 -14.99 -5.96 2.64
CA ASP A 55 -13.65 -6.55 2.61
C ASP A 55 -12.74 -6.00 1.50
N PHE A 56 -13.32 -5.45 0.43
CA PHE A 56 -12.65 -4.95 -0.77
C PHE A 56 -12.93 -3.45 -0.96
N LEU A 57 -12.02 -2.74 -1.65
CA LEU A 57 -12.11 -1.30 -1.92
C LEU A 57 -13.28 -0.92 -2.82
N VAL A 58 -13.67 -1.81 -3.74
CA VAL A 58 -14.75 -1.57 -4.71
C VAL A 58 -15.63 -2.81 -4.84
N GLY A 59 -16.95 -2.63 -4.73
CA GLY A 59 -17.89 -3.71 -4.94
C GLY A 59 -17.86 -4.74 -3.80
N ASN A 60 -17.81 -6.03 -4.16
CA ASN A 60 -17.82 -7.16 -3.22
C ASN A 60 -16.89 -8.30 -3.65
N GLN A 61 -15.98 -8.06 -4.59
CA GLN A 61 -15.05 -9.04 -5.12
C GLN A 61 -13.67 -8.42 -5.28
N LEU A 62 -12.64 -9.27 -5.36
CA LEU A 62 -11.28 -8.83 -5.62
C LEU A 62 -11.21 -8.04 -6.93
N SER A 63 -10.64 -6.85 -6.86
CA SER A 63 -10.41 -5.97 -7.99
C SER A 63 -8.93 -5.63 -8.13
N ARG A 64 -8.59 -5.01 -9.27
CA ARG A 64 -7.23 -4.48 -9.50
C ARG A 64 -6.83 -3.46 -8.41
N ALA A 65 -7.77 -2.64 -7.92
CA ALA A 65 -7.49 -1.66 -6.88
C ALA A 65 -7.00 -2.34 -5.58
N ASP A 66 -7.57 -3.50 -5.24
CA ASP A 66 -7.17 -4.23 -4.03
C ASP A 66 -5.75 -4.78 -4.14
N VAL A 67 -5.40 -5.32 -5.32
CA VAL A 67 -4.05 -5.84 -5.60
C VAL A 67 -3.02 -4.71 -5.56
N GLN A 68 -3.33 -3.56 -6.16
CA GLN A 68 -2.44 -2.41 -6.15
C GLN A 68 -2.26 -1.80 -4.75
N LEU A 69 -3.33 -1.72 -3.95
CA LEU A 69 -3.18 -1.27 -2.56
C LEU A 69 -2.35 -2.26 -1.74
N LEU A 70 -2.52 -3.57 -1.95
CA LEU A 70 -1.66 -4.58 -1.30
C LEU A 70 -0.18 -4.39 -1.67
N GLU A 71 0.13 -4.17 -2.95
CA GLU A 71 1.51 -3.92 -3.41
C GLU A 71 2.12 -2.70 -2.70
N ILE A 72 1.39 -1.58 -2.68
CA ILE A 72 1.81 -0.35 -1.98
C ILE A 72 2.05 -0.58 -0.50
N ILE A 73 1.15 -1.32 0.17
CA ILE A 73 1.31 -1.65 1.59
C ILE A 73 2.60 -2.43 1.84
N LEU A 74 2.85 -3.45 1.02
CA LEU A 74 4.04 -4.29 1.16
C LEU A 74 5.33 -3.48 0.93
N MET A 75 5.35 -2.61 -0.07
CA MET A 75 6.49 -1.69 -0.31
C MET A 75 6.68 -0.71 0.85
N ALA A 76 5.60 -0.13 1.38
CA ALA A 76 5.66 0.81 2.48
C ALA A 76 6.25 0.18 3.77
N GLU A 77 5.92 -1.08 4.03
CA GLU A 77 6.44 -1.83 5.17
C GLU A 77 7.93 -2.18 5.03
N GLU A 78 8.46 -2.29 3.80
CA GLU A 78 9.91 -2.43 3.56
C GLU A 78 10.68 -1.15 3.99
N TRP A 79 10.04 0.01 3.88
CA TRP A 79 10.61 1.29 4.34
C TRP A 79 10.42 1.54 5.84
N LYS A 80 9.25 1.19 6.38
CA LYS A 80 8.88 1.37 7.79
C LYS A 80 7.95 0.24 8.23
N ALA A 81 8.48 -0.74 8.95
CA ALA A 81 7.78 -1.97 9.31
C ALA A 81 6.48 -1.76 10.12
N ASP A 82 6.40 -0.68 10.90
CA ASP A 82 5.25 -0.33 11.75
C ASP A 82 4.30 0.69 11.10
N ILE A 83 4.44 0.99 9.80
CA ILE A 83 3.69 2.06 9.13
C ILE A 83 2.16 1.87 9.17
N LEU A 84 1.70 0.63 9.35
CA LEU A 84 0.28 0.31 9.50
C LEU A 84 -0.24 0.38 10.94
N ALA A 85 0.58 0.67 11.95
CA ALA A 85 0.20 0.56 13.36
C ALA A 85 -1.07 1.35 13.74
N LYS A 86 -1.31 2.49 13.06
CA LYS A 86 -2.46 3.37 13.23
C LYS A 86 -3.65 3.07 12.30
N PHE A 87 -3.57 2.02 11.48
CA PHE A 87 -4.53 1.67 10.43
C PHE A 87 -5.02 0.21 10.55
N PRO A 88 -5.87 -0.12 11.55
CA PRO A 88 -6.31 -1.49 11.80
C PRO A 88 -7.11 -2.11 10.65
N LEU A 89 -7.86 -1.33 9.87
CA LEU A 89 -8.59 -1.87 8.71
C LEU A 89 -7.63 -2.19 7.56
N LEU A 90 -6.60 -1.36 7.34
CA LEU A 90 -5.54 -1.69 6.38
C LEU A 90 -4.73 -2.93 6.79
N GLN A 91 -4.46 -3.12 8.08
CA GLN A 91 -3.85 -4.38 8.57
C GLN A 91 -4.73 -5.59 8.25
N SER A 92 -6.03 -5.49 8.55
CA SER A 92 -7.01 -6.55 8.28
C SER A 92 -7.15 -6.81 6.79
N PHE A 93 -7.17 -5.75 5.98
CA PHE A 93 -7.19 -5.80 4.53
C PHE A 93 -5.97 -6.55 3.98
N LYS A 94 -4.75 -6.14 4.37
CA LYS A 94 -3.51 -6.82 3.97
C LYS A 94 -3.58 -8.30 4.29
N ALA A 95 -4.01 -8.66 5.51
CA ALA A 95 -4.11 -10.05 5.95
C ALA A 95 -5.11 -10.86 5.11
N ARG A 96 -6.28 -10.29 4.77
CA ARG A 96 -7.27 -10.96 3.91
C ARG A 96 -6.75 -11.13 2.48
N ILE A 97 -6.31 -10.05 1.84
CA ILE A 97 -5.90 -10.10 0.43
C ILE A 97 -4.67 -10.99 0.25
N SER A 98 -3.71 -10.94 1.19
CA SER A 98 -2.52 -11.81 1.17
C SER A 98 -2.84 -13.30 1.34
N ASN A 99 -4.01 -13.65 1.89
CA ASN A 99 -4.44 -15.05 2.07
C ASN A 99 -5.23 -15.62 0.89
N ILE A 100 -5.54 -14.81 -0.13
CA ILE A 100 -6.16 -15.31 -1.37
C ILE A 100 -5.22 -16.33 -2.02
N PRO A 101 -5.67 -17.54 -2.39
CA PRO A 101 -4.77 -18.65 -2.75
C PRO A 101 -3.70 -18.32 -3.79
N THR A 102 -4.05 -17.60 -4.85
CA THR A 102 -3.13 -17.19 -5.93
C THR A 102 -2.13 -16.14 -5.46
N ILE A 103 -2.57 -15.16 -4.68
CA ILE A 103 -1.72 -14.12 -4.09
C ILE A 103 -0.79 -14.76 -3.06
N LYS A 104 -1.32 -15.56 -2.12
CA LYS A 104 -0.55 -16.27 -1.11
C LYS A 104 0.57 -17.10 -1.73
N LYS A 105 0.26 -17.85 -2.79
CA LYS A 105 1.25 -18.61 -3.56
C LYS A 105 2.31 -17.70 -4.19
N PHE A 106 1.93 -16.54 -4.70
CA PHE A 106 2.86 -15.56 -5.25
C PHE A 106 3.74 -14.89 -4.17
N LEU A 107 3.26 -14.72 -2.95
CA LEU A 107 4.03 -14.10 -1.86
C LEU A 107 5.01 -15.07 -1.17
N GLN A 108 4.94 -16.38 -1.45
CA GLN A 108 5.85 -17.37 -0.85
C GLN A 108 7.28 -17.29 -1.40
N PRO A 109 8.30 -17.66 -0.60
CA PRO A 109 9.67 -17.78 -1.08
C PRO A 109 9.78 -18.71 -2.29
N GLY A 110 10.63 -18.35 -3.26
CA GLY A 110 10.82 -19.13 -4.49
C GLY A 110 9.74 -18.89 -5.56
N SER A 111 8.79 -17.98 -5.32
CA SER A 111 7.92 -17.47 -6.37
C SER A 111 8.68 -16.52 -7.31
N GLN A 112 7.99 -16.01 -8.33
CA GLN A 112 8.53 -14.98 -9.21
C GLN A 112 8.68 -13.61 -8.52
N ARG A 113 8.16 -13.44 -7.29
CA ARG A 113 8.32 -12.20 -6.53
C ARG A 113 9.79 -12.01 -6.18
N LYS A 114 10.34 -10.87 -6.56
CA LYS A 114 11.67 -10.43 -6.11
C LYS A 114 11.51 -9.52 -4.89
N PRO A 115 12.34 -9.69 -3.84
CA PRO A 115 12.51 -8.69 -2.80
C PRO A 115 13.24 -7.45 -3.32
#